data_AF-A0A117RQR9-F1
#
_entry.id   AF-A0A117RQR9-F1
#
_cell.length_a   1.000
_cell.length_b   1.000
_cell.length_c   1.000
_cell.angle_alpha   90.00
_cell.angle_beta   90.00
_cell.angle_gamma   90.00
#
_symmetry.space_group_name_H-M   'P 1'
#
loop_
_entity.id
_entity.type
_entity.pdbx_description
1 polymer ?
#
loop_
_entity_poly.entity_id
_entity_poly.type
_entity_poly.pdbx_seq_one_letter_code
_entity_poly.pdbx_strand_id
1 'polypeptide(L)'
;MTEVAKAGREVSALVPREESDKYELRLQQSVAGFVDGPRAAVEEADRLVEDLVGRVSDAMAQRRRTLRTSWQAADEQADTEQLRLALRDYRELAERLLRL
;
A
#
# COMPACT_ATOMS: atom_id res chain seq x y z
N MET A 1 -9.88 -28.03 -9.03
CA MET A 1 -9.37 -28.08 -7.65
C MET A 1 -8.17 -27.13 -7.47
N THR A 2 -8.31 -25.87 -7.91
CA THR A 2 -7.23 -24.85 -7.79
C THR A 2 -7.82 -23.43 -7.70
N GLU A 3 -8.85 -23.21 -6.88
CA GLU A 3 -9.48 -21.87 -6.80
C GLU A 3 -9.50 -21.26 -5.39
N VAL A 4 -9.04 -22.01 -4.37
CA VAL A 4 -9.08 -21.54 -2.97
C VAL A 4 -7.80 -20.79 -2.56
N ALA A 5 -6.73 -20.84 -3.36
CA ALA A 5 -5.44 -20.21 -3.04
C ALA A 5 -5.21 -18.82 -3.70
N LYS A 6 -6.12 -18.37 -4.57
CA LYS A 6 -5.97 -17.07 -5.28
C LYS A 6 -6.50 -15.89 -4.46
N ALA A 7 -7.54 -16.10 -3.64
CA ALA A 7 -8.18 -15.05 -2.85
C ALA A 7 -7.34 -14.56 -1.64
N GLY A 8 -6.36 -15.35 -1.18
CA GLY A 8 -5.40 -14.92 -0.14
C GLY A 8 -4.09 -14.35 -0.67
N ARG A 9 -3.91 -14.28 -2.00
CA ARG A 9 -2.63 -13.95 -2.65
C ARG A 9 -2.64 -12.65 -3.45
N GLU A 10 -3.78 -11.98 -3.51
CA GLU A 10 -3.85 -10.55 -3.79
C GLU A 10 -3.80 -9.81 -2.46
N VAL A 11 -2.67 -9.95 -1.77
CA VAL A 11 -2.22 -8.90 -0.86
C VAL A 11 -2.10 -7.67 -1.74
N SER A 12 -3.17 -6.86 -1.86
CA SER A 12 -3.17 -5.66 -2.71
C SER A 12 -1.85 -4.95 -2.50
N ALA A 13 -1.07 -4.93 -3.58
CA ALA A 13 0.15 -4.15 -3.61
C ALA A 13 -0.27 -2.72 -3.23
N LEU A 14 0.48 -2.11 -2.32
CA LEU A 14 0.15 -0.75 -1.83
C LEU A 14 0.11 0.25 -2.97
N VAL A 15 0.86 -0.09 -4.01
CA VAL A 15 0.85 0.55 -5.33
C VAL A 15 0.53 -0.55 -6.34
N PRO A 16 -0.48 -0.37 -7.21
CA PRO A 16 -0.75 -1.30 -8.31
C PRO A 16 0.50 -1.59 -9.14
N ARG A 17 0.60 -2.78 -9.75
CA ARG A 17 1.78 -3.15 -10.55
C ARG A 17 2.05 -2.16 -11.68
N GLU A 18 1.02 -1.73 -12.40
CA GLU A 18 1.15 -0.75 -13.48
C GLU A 18 1.67 0.61 -13.00
N GLU A 19 1.31 1.05 -11.79
CA GLU A 19 1.88 2.26 -11.20
C GLU A 19 3.32 2.03 -10.74
N SER A 20 3.61 0.85 -10.19
CA SER A 20 4.98 0.47 -9.78
C SER A 20 5.93 0.48 -10.97
N ASP A 21 5.53 -0.07 -12.11
CA ASP A 21 6.32 -0.10 -13.35
C ASP A 21 6.61 1.33 -13.86
N LYS A 22 5.65 2.26 -13.70
CA LYS A 22 5.83 3.68 -14.05
C LYS A 22 6.85 4.37 -13.13
N TYR A 23 6.78 4.12 -11.83
CA TYR A 23 7.76 4.65 -10.87
C TYR A 23 9.15 4.06 -11.12
N GLU A 24 9.25 2.76 -11.43
CA GLU A 24 10.53 2.13 -11.76
C GLU A 24 11.16 2.71 -13.02
N LEU A 25 10.37 2.90 -14.08
CA LEU A 25 10.84 3.52 -15.32
C LEU A 25 11.33 4.96 -15.10
N ARG A 26 10.58 5.78 -14.36
CA ARG A 26 10.97 7.16 -14.04
C ARG A 26 12.26 7.20 -13.22
N LEU A 27 12.43 6.26 -12.28
CA LEU A 27 13.65 6.18 -11.48
C LEU A 27 14.85 5.81 -12.34
N GLN A 28 14.70 4.85 -13.25
CA GLN A 28 15.75 4.46 -14.20
C GLN A 28 16.18 5.64 -15.08
N GLN A 29 15.22 6.45 -15.54
CA GLN A 29 15.49 7.66 -16.33
C GLN A 29 16.27 8.70 -15.52
N SER A 30 15.88 8.96 -14.28
CA SER A 30 16.59 9.87 -13.38
C SER A 30 18.03 9.39 -13.14
N VAL A 31 18.24 8.10 -12.85
CA VAL A 31 19.58 7.53 -12.64
C VAL A 31 20.43 7.63 -13.91
N ALA A 32 19.86 7.35 -15.08
CA ALA A 32 20.57 7.49 -16.35
C ALA A 32 20.96 8.96 -16.64
N GLY A 33 20.09 9.91 -16.32
CA GLY A 33 20.33 11.35 -16.49
C GLY A 33 21.33 11.96 -15.50
N PHE A 34 21.78 11.21 -14.50
CA PHE A 34 22.74 11.70 -13.50
C PHE A 34 24.08 12.13 -14.13
N VAL A 35 24.50 11.44 -15.19
CA VAL A 35 25.76 11.74 -15.90
C VAL A 35 25.71 13.13 -16.55
N ASP A 36 24.55 13.52 -17.07
CA ASP A 36 24.36 14.79 -17.78
C ASP A 36 23.97 15.94 -16.83
N GLY A 37 23.26 15.63 -15.75
CA GLY A 37 22.70 16.62 -14.82
C GLY A 37 22.49 16.05 -13.43
N PRO A 38 23.55 15.92 -12.60
CA PRO A 38 23.47 15.19 -11.34
C PRO A 38 22.46 15.80 -10.36
N ARG A 39 22.39 17.13 -10.30
CA ARG A 39 21.43 17.83 -9.44
C ARG A 39 19.99 17.62 -9.90
N ALA A 40 19.72 17.76 -11.20
CA ALA A 40 18.38 17.59 -11.76
C ALA A 40 17.89 16.14 -11.61
N ALA A 41 18.77 15.17 -11.83
CA ALA A 41 18.50 13.75 -11.61
C ALA A 41 18.08 13.47 -10.16
N VAL A 42 18.85 13.97 -9.18
CA VAL A 42 18.52 13.79 -7.76
C VAL A 42 17.21 14.48 -7.40
N GLU A 43 16.96 15.70 -7.88
CA GLU A 43 15.69 16.42 -7.65
C GLU A 43 14.49 15.69 -8.26
N GLU A 44 14.67 14.96 -9.36
CA GLU A 44 13.63 14.11 -9.95
C GLU A 44 13.40 12.83 -9.14
N ALA A 45 14.46 12.17 -8.68
CA ALA A 45 14.36 11.01 -7.81
C ALA A 45 13.67 11.34 -6.49
N ASP A 46 13.97 12.51 -5.90
CA ASP A 46 13.35 12.99 -4.68
C ASP A 46 11.83 13.17 -4.84
N ARG A 47 11.40 13.88 -5.90
CA ARG A 47 9.98 14.03 -6.26
C ARG A 47 9.28 12.70 -6.50
N LEU A 48 9.97 11.74 -7.12
CA LEU A 48 9.43 10.40 -7.36
C LEU A 48 9.18 9.66 -6.03
N VAL A 49 10.13 9.74 -5.10
CA VAL A 49 9.99 9.14 -3.76
C VAL A 49 8.86 9.82 -2.98
N GLU A 50 8.75 11.15 -3.05
CA GLU A 50 7.64 11.91 -2.44
C GLU A 50 6.27 11.43 -2.97
N ASP A 51 6.11 11.35 -4.30
CA ASP A 51 4.90 10.85 -4.95
C ASP A 51 4.56 9.43 -4.45
N LEU A 52 5.57 8.55 -4.40
CA LEU A 52 5.41 7.15 -4.01
C LEU A 52 4.99 7.02 -2.54
N VAL A 53 5.61 7.78 -1.64
CA VAL A 53 5.25 7.84 -0.21
C VAL A 53 3.83 8.36 -0.04
N GLY A 54 3.43 9.38 -0.79
CA GLY A 54 2.06 9.89 -0.82
C GLY A 54 1.06 8.79 -1.22
N ARG A 55 1.37 8.05 -2.27
CA ARG A 55 0.50 6.96 -2.77
C ARG A 55 0.34 5.81 -1.78
N VAL A 56 1.43 5.39 -1.16
CA VAL A 56 1.40 4.37 -0.11
C VAL A 56 0.58 4.84 1.10
N SER A 57 0.75 6.10 1.50
CA SER A 57 0.00 6.71 2.61
C SER A 57 -1.50 6.77 2.32
N ASP A 58 -1.90 7.15 1.11
CA ASP A 58 -3.29 7.17 0.67
C ASP A 58 -3.92 5.77 0.68
N ALA A 59 -3.22 4.78 0.13
CA ALA A 59 -3.68 3.39 0.11
C ALA A 59 -3.87 2.85 1.53
N MET A 60 -2.96 3.18 2.45
CA MET A 60 -3.04 2.84 3.86
C MET A 60 -4.22 3.51 4.56
N ALA A 61 -4.41 4.81 4.33
CA ALA A 61 -5.54 5.55 4.88
C ALA A 61 -6.87 4.97 4.37
N GLN A 62 -6.94 4.60 3.10
CA GLN A 62 -8.12 3.96 2.52
C GLN A 62 -8.39 2.59 3.16
N ARG A 63 -7.36 1.74 3.31
CA ARG A 63 -7.52 0.43 3.96
C ARG A 63 -7.97 0.56 5.41
N ARG A 64 -7.40 1.51 6.17
CA ARG A 64 -7.84 1.82 7.53
C ARG A 64 -9.30 2.28 7.59
N ARG A 65 -9.75 3.09 6.62
CA ARG A 65 -11.15 3.51 6.52
C ARG A 65 -12.07 2.32 6.25
N THR A 66 -11.73 1.43 5.33
CA THR A 66 -12.50 0.21 5.06
C THR A 66 -12.63 -0.68 6.30
N LEU A 67 -11.53 -0.92 7.01
CA LEU A 67 -11.55 -1.69 8.27
C LEU A 67 -12.40 -1.01 9.33
N ARG A 68 -12.36 0.32 9.45
CA ARG A 68 -13.20 1.04 10.40
C ARG A 68 -14.68 0.87 10.10
N THR A 69 -15.06 1.03 8.84
CA THR A 69 -16.46 0.91 8.42
C THR A 69 -17.01 -0.51 8.63
N SER A 70 -16.18 -1.55 8.48
CA SER A 70 -16.66 -2.94 8.59
C SER A 70 -17.12 -3.33 9.99
N TRP A 71 -16.53 -2.78 11.05
CA TRP A 71 -16.96 -3.06 12.42
C TRP A 71 -17.86 -1.97 13.04
N GLN A 72 -17.78 -0.72 12.58
CA GLN A 72 -18.69 0.33 13.07
C GLN A 72 -20.14 0.15 12.63
N ALA A 73 -20.36 -0.60 11.56
CA ALA A 73 -21.71 -0.96 11.09
C ALA A 73 -22.29 -2.20 11.82
N ALA A 74 -21.53 -2.83 12.72
CA ALA A 74 -21.96 -4.00 13.49
C ALA A 74 -22.66 -3.57 14.80
N ASP A 75 -23.74 -4.26 15.17
CA ASP A 75 -24.50 -3.99 16.40
C ASP A 75 -23.75 -4.48 17.66
N GLU A 76 -23.84 -3.75 18.77
CA GLU A 76 -22.97 -3.88 19.96
C GLU A 76 -23.01 -5.29 20.60
N GLN A 77 -24.14 -5.98 20.52
CA GLN A 77 -24.34 -7.31 21.10
C GLN A 77 -24.19 -8.46 20.10
N ALA A 78 -24.26 -8.20 18.79
CA ALA A 78 -24.44 -9.25 17.78
C ALA A 78 -23.15 -9.86 17.24
N ASP A 79 -21.99 -9.19 17.33
CA ASP A 79 -20.88 -9.60 16.47
C ASP A 79 -19.48 -9.48 17.09
N THR A 80 -19.31 -10.10 18.27
CA THR A 80 -17.98 -10.29 18.90
C THR A 80 -16.99 -10.99 17.95
N GLU A 81 -17.48 -11.86 17.06
CA GLU A 81 -16.66 -12.53 16.05
C GLU A 81 -16.23 -11.55 14.92
N GLN A 82 -17.08 -10.62 14.49
CA GLN A 82 -16.65 -9.58 13.54
C GLN A 82 -15.63 -8.65 14.17
N LEU A 83 -15.76 -8.32 15.46
CA LEU A 83 -14.74 -7.56 16.18
C LEU A 83 -13.41 -8.31 16.27
N ARG A 84 -13.43 -9.63 16.50
CA ARG A 84 -12.23 -10.46 16.45
C ARG A 84 -11.57 -10.44 15.08
N LEU A 85 -12.34 -10.56 14.00
CA LEU A 85 -11.83 -10.50 12.63
C LEU A 85 -11.27 -9.11 12.31
N ALA A 86 -11.98 -8.05 12.66
CA ALA A 86 -11.50 -6.68 12.49
C ALA A 86 -10.17 -6.44 13.23
N LEU A 87 -10.06 -6.89 14.49
CA LEU A 87 -8.82 -6.76 15.27
C LEU A 87 -7.66 -7.54 14.62
N ARG A 88 -7.93 -8.74 14.10
CA ARG A 88 -6.94 -9.51 13.33
C ARG A 88 -6.48 -8.74 12.10
N ASP A 89 -7.40 -8.14 11.34
CA ASP A 89 -7.06 -7.37 10.15
C ASP A 89 -6.24 -6.10 10.48
N TYR A 90 -6.55 -5.43 11.59
CA TYR A 90 -5.74 -4.32 12.10
C TYR A 90 -4.34 -4.77 12.50
N ARG A 91 -4.21 -5.92 13.16
CA ARG A 91 -2.90 -6.48 13.51
C ARG A 91 -2.08 -6.80 12.26
N GLU A 92 -2.66 -7.48 11.27
CA GLU A 92 -1.98 -7.80 10.01
C GLU A 92 -1.55 -6.52 9.27
N LEU A 93 -2.38 -5.47 9.29
CA LEU A 93 -2.04 -4.15 8.73
C LEU A 93 -0.86 -3.50 9.47
N ALA A 94 -0.88 -3.51 10.80
CA ALA A 94 0.19 -2.94 11.62
C ALA A 94 1.51 -3.70 11.44
N GLU A 95 1.48 -5.04 11.45
CA GLU A 95 2.65 -5.88 11.19
C GLU A 95 3.24 -5.66 9.79
N ARG A 96 2.41 -5.30 8.80
CA ARG A 96 2.88 -4.94 7.47
C ARG A 96 3.58 -3.58 7.48
N LEU A 97 3.03 -2.60 8.19
CA LEU A 97 3.65 -1.28 8.37
C LEU A 97 5.00 -1.35 9.09
N LEU A 98 5.12 -2.23 10.08
CA LEU A 98 6.36 -2.44 10.83
C LEU A 98 7.46 -3.17 10.03
N ARG A 99 7.13 -3.73 8.86
CA ARG A 99 8.06 -4.44 7.97
C ARG A 99 8.48 -3.64 6.74
N LEU A 100 7.95 -2.42 6.58
CA LEU A 100 8.43 -1.45 5.60
C LEU A 100 9.75 -0.85 6.10
#